data_AF-A0A4R1HHM0-F1
#
_entry.id   AF-A0A4R1HHM0-F1
#
_cell.length_a   1.000
_cell.length_b   1.000
_cell.length_c   1.000
_cell.angle_alpha   90.00
_cell.angle_beta   90.00
_cell.angle_gamma   90.00
#
_symmetry.space_group_name_H-M   'P 1'
#
loop_
_entity.id
_entity.type
_entity.pdbx_description
1 polymer ?
#
loop_
_entity_poly.entity_id
_entity_poly.type
_entity_poly.pdbx_seq_one_letter_code
_entity_poly.pdbx_strand_id
1 'polypeptide(L)'
;MFRSTYILPRKLVAAALLSFALLGSSQPADAANWENCVEAIAKTQHELKESSAKNPTQPKTQDQSIAAQDSQQPTPSSLAAAGLKEPESGPAGALNEALNLQAEGNEAGCMKAVAKARSLADLK
;
A
#
# COMPACT_ATOMS: atom_id res chain seq x y z
N MET A 1 -33.69 -26.13 64.37
CA MET A 1 -32.22 -26.16 64.32
C MET A 1 -31.78 -26.13 62.87
N PHE A 2 -31.23 -25.00 62.42
CA PHE A 2 -30.76 -24.81 61.05
C PHE A 2 -29.34 -25.37 60.92
N ARG A 3 -29.12 -26.28 59.97
CA ARG A 3 -27.77 -26.67 59.53
C ARG A 3 -27.60 -26.26 58.07
N SER A 4 -26.87 -25.17 57.92
CA SER A 4 -26.36 -24.65 56.67
C SER A 4 -25.12 -25.46 56.27
N THR A 5 -25.15 -26.07 55.10
CA THR A 5 -23.98 -26.61 54.41
C THR A 5 -24.10 -26.26 52.94
N TYR A 6 -23.60 -25.08 52.57
CA TYR A 6 -23.35 -24.72 51.18
C TYR A 6 -22.10 -25.47 50.72
N ILE A 7 -22.29 -26.54 49.96
CA ILE A 7 -21.23 -27.19 49.19
C ILE A 7 -21.09 -26.39 47.89
N LEU A 8 -20.02 -25.61 47.74
CA LEU A 8 -19.65 -25.00 46.46
C LEU A 8 -18.84 -26.01 45.63
N PRO A 9 -19.38 -26.57 44.53
CA PRO A 9 -18.53 -27.21 43.54
C PRO A 9 -17.80 -26.14 42.72
N ARG A 10 -16.49 -26.11 42.95
CA ARG A 10 -15.43 -25.45 42.17
C ARG A 10 -15.48 -25.93 40.72
N LYS A 11 -16.39 -25.38 39.90
CA LYS A 11 -16.44 -25.64 38.45
C LYS A 11 -16.14 -24.37 37.68
N LEU A 12 -14.91 -24.36 37.17
CA LEU A 12 -14.54 -23.98 35.80
C LEU A 12 -15.13 -22.65 35.31
N VAL A 13 -14.29 -21.61 35.39
CA VAL A 13 -14.44 -20.34 34.68
C VAL A 13 -14.72 -20.65 33.20
N ALA A 14 -15.96 -20.39 32.79
CA ALA A 14 -16.44 -20.61 31.45
C ALA A 14 -15.87 -19.57 30.48
N ALA A 15 -15.48 -20.10 29.34
CA ALA A 15 -14.91 -19.49 28.15
C ALA A 15 -15.37 -18.06 27.81
N ALA A 16 -14.38 -17.24 27.48
CA ALA A 16 -14.57 -15.99 26.74
C ALA A 16 -15.06 -16.28 25.32
N LEU A 17 -16.21 -15.70 24.95
CA LEU A 17 -16.63 -15.57 23.55
C LEU A 17 -16.83 -14.08 23.25
N LEU A 18 -15.73 -13.43 22.89
CA LEU A 18 -15.73 -12.13 22.21
C LEU A 18 -15.66 -12.42 20.70
N SER A 19 -16.80 -12.72 20.09
CA SER A 19 -16.93 -12.72 18.62
C SER A 19 -17.27 -11.30 18.17
N PHE A 20 -16.25 -10.44 18.14
CA PHE A 20 -16.32 -9.12 17.52
C PHE A 20 -16.22 -9.28 15.99
N ALA A 21 -17.28 -8.84 15.31
CA ALA A 21 -17.31 -8.16 14.03
C ALA A 21 -16.31 -8.60 12.93
N LEU A 22 -16.85 -9.22 11.87
CA LEU A 22 -16.40 -8.94 10.51
C LEU A 22 -17.59 -8.42 9.70
N LEU A 23 -17.93 -7.16 9.97
CA LEU A 23 -18.63 -6.31 9.02
C LEU A 23 -17.72 -6.12 7.79
N GLY A 24 -18.23 -6.50 6.63
CA GLY A 24 -17.95 -5.86 5.34
C GLY A 24 -16.48 -5.66 4.96
N SER A 25 -15.88 -6.64 4.31
CA SER A 25 -14.89 -6.37 3.28
C SER A 25 -15.59 -6.32 1.93
N SER A 26 -16.22 -5.19 1.63
CA SER A 26 -16.47 -4.79 0.24
C SER A 26 -15.11 -4.66 -0.43
N GLN A 27 -14.67 -5.75 -1.07
CA GLN A 27 -13.49 -5.74 -1.92
C GLN A 27 -13.75 -4.66 -2.99
N PRO A 28 -12.82 -3.72 -3.23
CA PRO A 28 -12.95 -2.81 -4.35
C PRO A 28 -13.05 -3.66 -5.61
N ALA A 29 -14.17 -3.55 -6.31
CA ALA A 29 -14.51 -4.34 -7.49
C ALA A 29 -13.72 -3.94 -8.74
N ASP A 30 -12.78 -3.00 -8.61
CA ASP A 30 -12.02 -2.40 -9.72
C ASP A 30 -10.61 -2.99 -9.88
N ALA A 31 -10.36 -4.18 -9.30
CA ALA A 31 -9.22 -5.03 -9.67
C ALA A 31 -9.58 -6.08 -10.74
N ALA A 32 -10.63 -5.81 -11.52
CA ALA A 32 -11.09 -6.71 -12.55
C ALA A 32 -10.11 -6.70 -13.74
N ASN A 33 -9.47 -7.84 -14.01
CA ASN A 33 -8.62 -8.18 -15.17
C ASN A 33 -7.09 -8.09 -15.04
N TRP A 34 -6.49 -8.14 -13.85
CA TRP A 34 -5.03 -8.38 -13.74
C TRP A 34 -4.75 -9.81 -13.28
N GLU A 35 -3.81 -10.50 -13.92
CA GLU A 35 -3.46 -11.86 -13.54
C GLU A 35 -2.63 -11.92 -12.25
N ASN A 36 -1.85 -10.88 -11.96
CA ASN A 36 -1.08 -10.75 -10.71
C ASN A 36 -0.76 -9.28 -10.35
N CYS A 37 -0.29 -9.06 -9.12
CA CYS A 37 -0.02 -7.72 -8.61
C CYS A 37 1.16 -7.03 -9.29
N VAL A 38 2.16 -7.77 -9.78
CA VAL A 38 3.30 -7.18 -10.49
C VAL A 38 2.83 -6.50 -11.78
N GLU A 39 1.94 -7.14 -12.53
CA GLU A 39 1.31 -6.57 -13.72
C GLU A 39 0.48 -5.33 -13.35
N ALA A 40 -0.33 -5.41 -12.30
CA ALA A 40 -1.19 -4.32 -11.84
C ALA A 40 -0.35 -3.09 -11.40
N ILE A 41 0.77 -3.31 -10.71
CA ILE A 41 1.73 -2.28 -10.34
C ILE A 41 2.33 -1.64 -11.59
N ALA A 42 2.88 -2.44 -12.52
CA ALA A 42 3.54 -1.93 -13.70
C ALA A 42 2.61 -1.07 -14.57
N LYS A 43 1.36 -1.52 -14.77
CA LYS A 43 0.35 -0.77 -15.52
C LYS A 43 -0.02 0.54 -14.81
N THR A 44 -0.25 0.49 -13.50
CA THR A 44 -0.59 1.69 -12.73
C THR A 44 0.56 2.70 -12.72
N GLN A 45 1.82 2.24 -12.63
CA GLN A 45 3.00 3.11 -12.77
C GLN A 45 3.04 3.81 -14.12
N HIS A 46 2.70 3.11 -15.20
CA HIS A 46 2.68 3.68 -16.54
C HIS A 46 1.60 4.77 -16.67
N GLU A 47 0.37 4.48 -16.28
CA GLU A 47 -0.77 5.41 -16.36
C GLU A 47 -0.56 6.67 -15.50
N LEU A 48 0.05 6.54 -14.32
CA LEU A 48 0.42 7.68 -13.48
C LEU A 48 1.46 8.59 -14.14
N LYS A 49 2.45 8.00 -14.83
CA LYS A 49 3.46 8.78 -15.59
C LYS A 49 2.81 9.53 -16.74
N GLU A 50 1.94 8.89 -17.51
CA GLU A 50 1.21 9.54 -18.61
C GLU A 50 0.32 10.69 -18.10
N SER A 51 -0.36 10.49 -16.98
CA SER A 51 -1.21 11.52 -16.35
C SER A 51 -0.39 12.72 -15.87
N SER A 52 0.82 12.48 -15.35
CA SER A 52 1.72 13.52 -14.85
C SER A 52 2.46 14.27 -15.98
N ALA A 53 2.66 13.61 -17.13
CA ALA A 53 3.38 14.17 -18.28
C ALA A 53 2.59 15.27 -19.02
N LYS A 54 1.32 15.53 -18.66
CA LYS A 54 0.46 16.50 -19.35
C LYS A 54 0.86 17.97 -19.12
N ASN A 55 1.78 18.25 -18.19
CA ASN A 55 2.41 19.56 -17.99
C ASN A 55 3.89 19.42 -17.63
N PRO A 56 4.79 19.10 -18.57
CA PRO A 56 6.20 19.14 -18.28
C PRO A 56 6.60 20.62 -18.23
N THR A 57 6.69 21.18 -17.02
CA THR A 57 7.47 22.40 -16.82
C THR A 57 8.92 22.00 -17.04
N GLN A 58 9.39 22.12 -18.28
CA GLN A 58 10.75 21.75 -18.63
C GLN A 58 11.71 22.67 -17.85
N PRO A 59 12.51 22.12 -16.91
CA PRO A 59 13.52 22.92 -16.24
C PRO A 59 14.49 23.43 -17.30
N LYS A 60 14.98 24.67 -17.15
CA LYS A 60 16.07 25.15 -17.99
C LYS A 60 17.26 24.20 -17.81
N THR A 61 17.59 23.45 -18.85
CA THR A 61 18.71 22.50 -18.86
C THR A 61 20.02 23.27 -18.77
N GLN A 62 20.79 23.00 -17.72
CA GLN A 62 22.20 23.40 -17.62
C GLN A 62 23.06 22.33 -18.29
N ASP A 63 24.22 22.71 -18.86
CA ASP A 63 25.16 21.77 -19.47
C ASP A 63 25.50 20.62 -18.50
N GLN A 64 25.08 19.40 -18.85
CA GLN A 64 25.36 18.19 -18.07
C GLN A 64 26.65 17.56 -18.58
N SER A 65 27.56 17.22 -17.67
CA SER A 65 28.73 16.40 -17.99
C SER A 65 28.32 14.93 -18.16
N ILE A 66 29.04 14.17 -18.99
CA ILE A 66 28.78 12.73 -19.23
C ILE A 66 28.84 11.93 -17.91
N ALA A 67 29.64 12.37 -16.94
CA ALA A 67 29.74 11.75 -15.61
C ALA A 67 28.45 11.85 -14.77
N ALA A 68 27.54 12.78 -15.09
CA ALA A 68 26.27 12.95 -14.37
C ALA A 68 25.15 12.03 -14.90
N GLN A 69 25.36 11.33 -16.02
CA GLN A 69 24.35 10.48 -16.67
C GLN A 69 24.40 9.02 -16.20
N ASP A 70 24.71 8.78 -14.93
CA ASP A 70 24.69 7.41 -14.41
C ASP A 70 23.24 6.90 -14.43
N SER A 71 23.02 5.72 -15.02
CA SER A 71 21.70 5.10 -15.20
C SER A 71 21.19 4.45 -13.91
N GLN A 72 21.68 4.91 -12.77
CA GLN A 72 21.30 4.38 -11.46
C GLN A 72 19.95 4.96 -11.06
N GLN A 73 19.09 4.08 -10.56
CA GLN A 73 17.87 4.54 -9.91
C GLN A 73 18.23 5.45 -8.74
N PRO A 74 17.47 6.54 -8.52
CA PRO A 74 17.69 7.41 -7.37
C PRO A 74 17.69 6.58 -6.08
N THR A 75 18.71 6.78 -5.25
CA THR A 75 18.75 6.22 -3.90
C THR A 75 18.08 7.21 -2.93
N PRO A 76 17.61 6.77 -1.76
CA PRO A 76 17.05 7.68 -0.76
C PRO A 76 18.02 8.83 -0.41
N SER A 77 19.32 8.54 -0.32
CA SER A 77 20.35 9.55 -0.09
C SER A 77 20.51 10.54 -1.26
N SER A 78 20.43 10.09 -2.51
CA SER A 78 20.52 11.01 -3.66
C SER A 78 19.26 11.85 -3.84
N LEU A 79 18.08 11.32 -3.49
CA LEU A 79 16.84 12.10 -3.41
C LEU A 79 16.95 13.19 -2.33
N ALA A 80 17.40 12.82 -1.12
CA ALA A 80 17.57 13.76 -0.02
C ALA A 80 18.58 14.88 -0.35
N ALA A 81 19.69 14.54 -1.03
CA ALA A 81 20.67 15.52 -1.50
C ALA A 81 20.07 16.51 -2.53
N ALA A 82 19.08 16.06 -3.31
CA ALA A 82 18.32 16.90 -4.24
C ALA A 82 17.13 17.63 -3.57
N GLY A 83 16.95 17.50 -2.24
CA GLY A 83 15.80 18.05 -1.52
C GLY A 83 14.48 17.35 -1.84
N LEU A 84 14.53 16.19 -2.49
CA LEU A 84 13.38 15.36 -2.85
C LEU A 84 13.18 14.28 -1.78
N LYS A 85 11.93 13.85 -1.61
CA LYS A 85 11.57 12.73 -0.73
C LYS A 85 10.84 11.68 -1.54
N GLU A 86 10.97 10.43 -1.11
CA GLU A 86 10.06 9.40 -1.57
C GLU A 86 8.61 9.79 -1.24
N PRO A 87 7.66 9.44 -2.11
CA PRO A 87 6.27 9.78 -1.89
C PRO A 87 5.72 8.95 -0.73
N GLU A 88 5.48 9.61 0.42
CA GLU A 88 4.89 8.96 1.60
C GLU A 88 3.35 8.94 1.56
N SER A 89 2.74 9.63 0.59
CA SER A 89 1.28 9.80 0.50
C SER A 89 0.79 9.94 -0.94
N GLY A 90 -0.53 10.00 -1.13
CA GLY A 90 -1.16 10.11 -2.44
C GLY A 90 -1.00 8.83 -3.29
N PRO A 91 -1.24 8.93 -4.62
CA PRO A 91 -1.18 7.79 -5.52
C PRO A 91 0.18 7.09 -5.51
N ALA A 92 1.26 7.86 -5.53
CA ALA A 92 2.61 7.34 -5.56
C ALA A 92 3.01 6.67 -4.23
N GLY A 93 2.55 7.17 -3.09
CA GLY A 93 2.76 6.52 -1.80
C GLY A 93 1.98 5.20 -1.65
N ALA A 94 0.74 5.15 -2.13
CA ALA A 94 -0.04 3.90 -2.17
C ALA A 94 0.58 2.85 -3.10
N LEU A 95 1.23 3.29 -4.19
CA LEU A 95 1.95 2.39 -5.08
C LEU A 95 3.27 1.87 -4.47
N ASN A 96 3.94 2.70 -3.67
CA ASN A 96 5.08 2.27 -2.86
C ASN A 96 4.67 1.22 -1.81
N GLU A 97 3.51 1.40 -1.17
CA GLU A 97 2.89 0.41 -0.29
C GLU A 97 2.65 -0.92 -1.03
N ALA A 98 2.15 -0.87 -2.26
CA ALA A 98 1.94 -2.07 -3.09
C ALA A 98 3.26 -2.80 -3.41
N LEU A 99 4.33 -2.07 -3.75
CA LEU A 99 5.65 -2.65 -4.01
C LEU A 99 6.21 -3.39 -2.79
N ASN A 100 6.07 -2.81 -1.59
CA ASN A 100 6.52 -3.46 -0.36
C ASN A 100 5.72 -4.74 -0.07
N LEU A 101 4.39 -4.69 -0.22
CA LEU A 101 3.52 -5.86 -0.02
C LEU A 101 3.79 -6.97 -1.05
N GLN A 102 4.12 -6.60 -2.30
CA GLN A 102 4.57 -7.56 -3.31
C GLN A 102 5.88 -8.23 -2.91
N ALA A 103 6.86 -7.46 -2.42
CA ALA A 103 8.15 -7.99 -1.97
C ALA A 103 8.01 -8.92 -0.76
N GLU A 104 6.99 -8.69 0.08
CA GLU A 104 6.61 -9.56 1.20
C GLU A 104 5.81 -10.81 0.78
N GLY A 105 5.38 -10.90 -0.48
CA GLY A 105 4.51 -11.97 -0.99
C GLY A 105 3.04 -11.84 -0.57
N ASN A 106 2.63 -10.68 -0.07
CA ASN A 106 1.24 -10.40 0.32
C ASN A 106 0.42 -9.90 -0.87
N GLU A 107 -0.02 -10.84 -1.71
CA GLU A 107 -0.73 -10.53 -2.95
C GLU A 107 -2.04 -9.76 -2.72
N ALA A 108 -2.86 -10.17 -1.75
CA ALA A 108 -4.13 -9.52 -1.46
C ALA A 108 -3.94 -8.08 -0.94
N GLY A 109 -2.95 -7.87 -0.07
CA GLY A 109 -2.57 -6.54 0.39
C GLY A 109 -2.07 -5.67 -0.75
N CYS A 110 -1.23 -6.24 -1.60
CA CYS A 110 -0.67 -5.58 -2.78
C CYS A 110 -1.78 -5.09 -3.72
N MET A 111 -2.73 -5.94 -4.09
CA MET A 111 -3.85 -5.58 -4.97
C MET A 111 -4.73 -4.48 -4.36
N LYS A 112 -4.94 -4.49 -3.04
CA LYS A 112 -5.66 -3.42 -2.33
C LYS A 112 -4.91 -2.09 -2.40
N ALA A 113 -3.59 -2.11 -2.24
CA ALA A 113 -2.75 -0.93 -2.33
C ALA A 113 -2.70 -0.37 -3.77
N VAL A 114 -2.68 -1.24 -4.79
CA VAL A 114 -2.82 -0.83 -6.21
C VAL A 114 -4.16 -0.15 -6.46
N ALA A 115 -5.27 -0.76 -6.03
CA ALA A 115 -6.60 -0.16 -6.19
C ALA A 115 -6.70 1.21 -5.50
N LYS A 116 -6.12 1.33 -4.29
CA LYS A 116 -6.01 2.62 -3.59
C LYS A 116 -5.21 3.63 -4.41
N ALA A 117 -4.06 3.26 -4.97
CA ALA A 117 -3.24 4.13 -5.81
C ALA A 117 -4.01 4.64 -7.02
N ARG A 118 -4.72 3.75 -7.74
CA ARG A 118 -5.57 4.11 -8.88
C ARG A 118 -6.68 5.07 -8.48
N SER A 119 -7.39 4.78 -7.38
CA SER A 119 -8.48 5.62 -6.89
C SER A 119 -8.04 7.04 -6.53
N LEU A 120 -6.85 7.18 -5.93
CA LEU A 120 -6.29 8.49 -5.55
C LEU A 120 -5.85 9.31 -6.78
N ALA A 121 -5.64 8.66 -7.91
CA ALA A 121 -5.24 9.28 -9.18
C ALA A 121 -6.39 9.39 -10.18
N ASP A 122 -7.62 9.07 -9.77
CA ASP A 122 -8.80 9.03 -10.64
C ASP A 122 -8.64 8.12 -11.88
N LEU A 123 -7.78 7.09 -11.76
CA LEU A 123 -7.57 6.07 -12.78
C LEU A 123 -8.65 4.99 -12.64
N LYS A 124 -9.36 4.71 -13.73
CA LYS A 124 -10.38 3.65 -13.82
C LYS A 124 -9.73 2.32 -14.14
#